data_AF-A0A970G778-F1
#
_entry.id   AF-A0A970G778-F1
#
_cell.length_a   1.000
_cell.length_b   1.000
_cell.length_c   1.000
_cell.angle_alpha   90.00
_cell.angle_beta   90.00
_cell.angle_gamma   90.00
#
_symmetry.space_group_name_H-M   'P 1'
#
loop_
_entity.id
_entity.type
_entity.pdbx_description
1 polymer ?
#
loop_
_entity_poly.entity_id
_entity_poly.type
_entity_poly.pdbx_seq_one_letter_code
_entity_poly.pdbx_strand_id
1 'polypeptide(L)'
;MIEIVRDVICQVRDQQFEQAFKACLCVEGITSPCSISLTLTDDERIREANKTWRNKDLPTDVLSFPSCDVSPGHLFQDSPAFIRESWDSDSASCFLGDIIINVKRAQEQAQEYGHSVFREMSYLFVHGVFHLIGYDHLSKEDQSAMRKQEEAALKFAFKDETLDAALLQSARDARKMAYVPYSNYRVGAALFCEDGTVLTGCNVENASFGLTNCAERTAIFKAISQGQKKFTTIAIAADQTAPWPCGACRQVMAEFAPTLRVLVTWGDGQVEETTLDRLLPHSFFSFQEDAHDTKH
;
A
#
# COMPACT_ATOMS: atom_id res chain seq x y z
N MET A 1 -3.60 2.12 -15.87
CA MET A 1 -2.52 3.11 -15.70
C MET A 1 -3.11 4.39 -15.13
N ILE A 2 -2.34 5.15 -14.36
CA ILE A 2 -2.78 6.44 -13.84
C ILE A 2 -1.74 7.46 -14.25
N GLU A 3 -2.16 8.52 -14.95
CA GLU A 3 -1.34 9.70 -15.15
C GLU A 3 -1.62 10.68 -14.01
N ILE A 4 -0.62 10.96 -13.16
CA ILE A 4 -0.79 11.80 -11.98
C ILE A 4 -0.11 13.15 -12.20
N VAL A 5 -0.90 14.22 -12.17
CA VAL A 5 -0.43 15.61 -12.22
C VAL A 5 -0.56 16.22 -10.83
N ARG A 6 0.52 16.85 -10.34
CA ARG A 6 0.58 17.44 -8.99
C ARG A 6 0.84 18.94 -9.09
N ASP A 7 -0.20 19.74 -8.91
CA ASP A 7 -0.06 21.19 -8.77
C ASP A 7 0.38 21.58 -7.35
N VAL A 8 0.11 20.70 -6.38
CA VAL A 8 0.39 20.90 -4.95
C VAL A 8 1.11 19.71 -4.33
N ILE A 9 1.80 19.97 -3.21
CA ILE A 9 2.47 18.93 -2.44
C ILE A 9 1.42 18.04 -1.76
N CYS A 10 1.49 16.74 -2.02
CA CYS A 10 0.65 15.73 -1.39
C CYS A 10 1.52 14.58 -0.86
N GLN A 11 1.28 14.18 0.39
CA GLN A 11 2.05 13.13 1.08
C GLN A 11 1.71 11.70 0.62
N VAL A 12 0.63 11.53 -0.15
CA VAL A 12 0.21 10.22 -0.68
C VAL A 12 1.11 9.83 -1.86
N ARG A 13 1.62 8.59 -1.84
CA ARG A 13 2.49 8.01 -2.88
C ARG A 13 1.67 7.56 -4.09
N ASP A 14 2.23 7.67 -5.29
CA ASP A 14 1.57 7.27 -6.55
C ASP A 14 1.11 5.80 -6.54
N GLN A 15 1.94 4.91 -5.99
CA GLN A 15 1.62 3.48 -5.84
C GLN A 15 0.32 3.24 -5.07
N GLN A 16 -0.04 4.13 -4.14
CA GLN A 16 -1.25 3.96 -3.35
C GLN A 16 -2.51 4.27 -4.18
N PHE A 17 -2.46 5.28 -5.06
CA PHE A 17 -3.54 5.52 -6.02
C PHE A 17 -3.63 4.40 -7.05
N GLU A 18 -2.50 3.86 -7.52
CA GLU A 18 -2.49 2.69 -8.40
C GLU A 18 -3.14 1.47 -7.77
N GLN A 19 -2.87 1.23 -6.48
CA GLN A 19 -3.48 0.13 -5.73
C GLN A 19 -4.99 0.35 -5.58
N ALA A 20 -5.43 1.56 -5.21
CA ALA A 20 -6.85 1.90 -5.13
C ALA A 20 -7.56 1.73 -6.47
N PHE A 21 -6.93 2.13 -7.58
CA PHE A 21 -7.51 1.99 -8.91
C PHE A 21 -7.63 0.51 -9.33
N LYS A 22 -6.57 -0.27 -9.12
CA LYS A 22 -6.60 -1.73 -9.34
C LYS A 22 -7.67 -2.41 -8.49
N ALA A 23 -7.88 -1.94 -7.26
CA ALA A 23 -8.94 -2.44 -6.39
C ALA A 23 -10.33 -2.20 -6.98
N CYS A 24 -10.61 -0.98 -7.47
CA CYS A 24 -11.88 -0.65 -8.13
C CYS A 24 -12.12 -1.57 -9.34
N LEU A 25 -11.13 -1.71 -10.21
CA LEU A 25 -11.24 -2.56 -11.40
C LEU A 25 -11.51 -4.03 -11.02
N CYS A 26 -10.82 -4.54 -10.01
CA CYS A 26 -10.98 -5.92 -9.55
C CYS A 26 -12.36 -6.18 -8.93
N VAL A 27 -12.89 -5.23 -8.15
CA VAL A 27 -14.20 -5.35 -7.49
C VAL A 27 -15.32 -5.42 -8.52
N GLU A 28 -15.20 -4.66 -9.62
CA GLU A 28 -16.16 -4.68 -10.73
C GLU A 28 -15.91 -5.81 -11.74
N GLY A 29 -14.80 -6.56 -11.60
CA GLY A 29 -14.45 -7.65 -12.51
C GLY A 29 -13.91 -7.18 -13.87
N ILE A 30 -13.41 -5.95 -13.95
CA ILE A 30 -12.89 -5.36 -15.18
C ILE A 30 -11.50 -5.93 -15.47
N THR A 31 -11.38 -6.69 -16.57
CA THR A 31 -10.11 -7.30 -17.00
C THR A 31 -9.39 -6.52 -18.09
N SER A 32 -10.05 -5.56 -18.72
CA SER A 32 -9.47 -4.73 -19.78
C SER A 32 -8.47 -3.72 -19.19
N PRO A 33 -7.36 -3.42 -19.87
CA PRO A 33 -6.45 -2.38 -19.43
C PRO A 33 -7.15 -1.03 -19.51
N CYS A 34 -7.26 -0.32 -18.38
CA CYS A 34 -7.87 1.01 -18.29
C CYS A 34 -6.83 2.06 -17.89
N SER A 35 -7.03 3.29 -18.33
CA SER A 35 -6.24 4.47 -17.94
C SER A 35 -7.14 5.59 -17.43
N ILE A 36 -6.58 6.41 -16.54
CA ILE A 36 -7.23 7.62 -16.00
C ILE A 36 -6.18 8.70 -15.77
N SER A 37 -6.65 9.95 -15.72
CA SER A 37 -5.86 11.12 -15.35
C SER A 37 -6.30 11.61 -13.97
N LEU A 38 -5.35 11.81 -13.06
CA LEU A 38 -5.57 12.30 -11.70
C LEU A 38 -4.82 13.61 -11.49
N THR A 39 -5.55 14.70 -11.27
CA THR A 39 -4.98 16.00 -10.93
C THR A 39 -5.16 16.29 -9.44
N LEU A 40 -4.05 16.50 -8.73
CA LEU A 40 -4.04 16.92 -7.33
C LEU A 40 -3.81 18.42 -7.24
N THR A 41 -4.79 19.16 -6.71
CA THR A 41 -4.83 20.63 -6.83
C THR A 41 -5.38 21.34 -5.58
N ASP A 42 -5.52 22.67 -5.65
CA ASP A 42 -6.00 23.55 -4.59
C ASP A 42 -7.43 24.11 -4.81
N ASP A 43 -7.86 24.98 -3.89
CA ASP A 43 -9.18 25.64 -3.93
C ASP A 43 -9.37 26.52 -5.18
N GLU A 44 -8.33 27.20 -5.66
CA GLU A 44 -8.45 28.14 -6.79
C GLU A 44 -8.65 27.37 -8.10
N ARG A 45 -7.81 26.37 -8.34
CA ARG A 45 -7.86 25.53 -9.55
C ARG A 45 -9.11 24.69 -9.64
N ILE A 46 -9.52 24.04 -8.54
CA ILE A 46 -10.74 23.22 -8.59
C ILE A 46 -12.00 24.08 -8.74
N ARG A 47 -11.99 25.31 -8.21
CA ARG A 47 -13.07 26.28 -8.43
C ARG A 47 -13.13 26.73 -9.90
N GLU A 48 -11.98 26.99 -10.52
CA GLU A 48 -11.90 27.32 -11.95
C GLU A 48 -12.44 26.19 -12.82
N ALA A 49 -12.04 24.95 -12.54
CA ALA A 49 -12.57 23.74 -13.19
C ALA A 49 -14.09 23.60 -13.01
N ASN A 50 -14.59 23.76 -11.78
CA ASN A 50 -16.02 23.66 -11.47
C ASN A 50 -16.85 24.76 -12.17
N LYS A 51 -16.30 25.96 -12.26
CA LYS A 51 -16.92 27.07 -12.99
C LYS A 51 -16.96 26.80 -14.49
N THR A 52 -15.86 26.31 -15.06
CA THR A 52 -15.72 26.08 -16.50
C THR A 52 -16.63 24.96 -16.98
N TRP A 53 -16.68 23.83 -16.27
CA TRP A 53 -17.37 22.63 -16.75
C TRP A 53 -18.74 22.40 -16.12
N ARG A 54 -19.02 22.94 -14.94
CA ARG A 54 -20.31 22.76 -14.24
C ARG A 54 -21.06 24.07 -13.98
N ASN A 55 -20.54 25.21 -14.45
CA ASN A 55 -21.10 26.55 -14.21
C ASN A 55 -21.33 26.86 -12.72
N LYS A 56 -20.49 26.31 -11.84
CA LYS A 56 -20.55 26.50 -10.38
C LYS A 56 -19.27 27.19 -9.90
N ASP A 57 -19.38 28.44 -9.46
CA ASP A 57 -18.24 29.27 -9.04
C ASP A 57 -17.88 29.09 -7.56
N LEU A 58 -17.69 27.84 -7.15
CA LEU A 58 -17.33 27.45 -5.78
C LEU A 58 -16.35 26.27 -5.83
N PRO A 59 -15.37 26.20 -4.92
CA PRO A 59 -14.52 25.01 -4.81
C PRO A 59 -15.33 23.79 -4.38
N THR A 60 -14.91 22.59 -4.78
CA THR A 60 -15.42 21.30 -4.29
C THR A 60 -14.26 20.44 -3.76
N ASP A 61 -14.57 19.28 -3.22
CA ASP A 61 -13.63 18.23 -2.78
C ASP A 61 -13.07 17.40 -3.94
N VAL A 62 -13.96 16.88 -4.80
CA VAL A 62 -13.59 16.09 -5.99
C VAL A 62 -14.48 16.40 -7.20
N LEU A 63 -13.87 16.39 -8.38
CA LEU A 63 -14.57 16.41 -9.67
C LEU A 63 -14.17 15.19 -10.48
N SER A 64 -15.14 14.62 -11.18
CA SER A 64 -14.94 13.49 -12.08
C SER A 64 -15.58 13.81 -13.42
N PHE A 65 -14.80 13.63 -14.47
CA PHE A 65 -15.17 13.87 -15.87
C PHE A 65 -14.99 12.57 -16.64
N PRO A 66 -16.05 11.76 -16.77
CA PRO A 66 -16.03 10.57 -17.61
C PRO A 66 -15.69 10.93 -19.05
N SER A 67 -14.84 10.13 -19.69
CA SER A 67 -14.56 10.28 -21.13
C SER A 67 -15.75 9.88 -22.00
N CYS A 68 -16.71 9.14 -21.44
CA CYS A 68 -17.92 8.71 -22.12
C CYS A 68 -19.14 8.81 -21.18
N ASP A 69 -20.27 9.22 -21.75
CA ASP A 69 -21.55 9.22 -21.04
C ASP A 69 -22.14 7.80 -21.08
N VAL A 70 -21.96 7.06 -19.99
CA VAL A 70 -22.59 5.75 -19.83
C VAL A 70 -24.06 5.95 -19.43
N SER A 71 -24.98 5.22 -20.06
CA SER A 71 -26.40 5.29 -19.68
C SER A 71 -26.59 4.85 -18.23
N PRO A 72 -27.45 5.53 -17.44
CA PRO A 72 -27.71 5.17 -16.04
C PRO A 72 -27.98 3.67 -15.88
N GLY A 73 -27.27 3.03 -14.95
CA GLY A 73 -27.40 1.60 -14.64
C GLY A 73 -26.69 0.64 -15.60
N HIS A 74 -25.92 1.13 -16.58
CA HIS A 74 -25.02 0.31 -17.39
C HIS A 74 -23.57 0.57 -16.98
N LEU A 75 -22.73 -0.46 -17.02
CA LEU A 75 -21.30 -0.31 -16.81
C LEU A 75 -20.61 -0.08 -18.15
N PHE A 76 -19.46 0.61 -18.16
CA PHE A 76 -18.72 0.85 -19.40
C PHE A 76 -18.40 -0.45 -20.18
N GLN A 77 -18.25 -1.57 -19.46
CA GLN A 77 -17.95 -2.88 -20.04
C GLN A 77 -19.12 -3.52 -20.80
N ASP A 78 -20.36 -3.09 -20.54
CA ASP A 78 -21.57 -3.70 -21.13
C ASP A 78 -21.76 -3.29 -22.60
N SER A 79 -20.91 -2.41 -23.12
CA SER A 79 -21.03 -1.84 -24.45
C SER A 79 -19.69 -1.92 -25.21
N PRO A 80 -19.55 -2.92 -26.11
CA PRO A 80 -18.35 -3.12 -26.93
C PRO A 80 -17.99 -1.93 -27.82
N ALA A 81 -18.97 -1.08 -28.16
CA ALA A 81 -18.75 0.15 -28.92
C ALA A 81 -17.91 1.16 -28.12
N PHE A 82 -18.15 1.30 -26.81
CA PHE A 82 -17.43 2.25 -25.96
C PHE A 82 -16.00 1.82 -25.71
N ILE A 83 -15.77 0.53 -25.48
CA ILE A 83 -14.39 0.01 -25.34
C ILE A 83 -13.58 0.36 -26.59
N ARG A 84 -14.19 0.36 -27.78
CA ARG A 84 -13.52 0.69 -29.03
C ARG A 84 -13.28 2.20 -29.23
N GLU A 85 -14.19 3.06 -28.77
CA GLU A 85 -14.07 4.52 -28.90
C GLU A 85 -13.13 5.12 -27.86
N SER A 86 -13.11 4.57 -26.64
CA SER A 86 -12.23 4.99 -25.56
C SER A 86 -10.86 4.30 -25.59
N TRP A 87 -10.62 3.41 -26.57
CA TRP A 87 -9.33 2.74 -26.74
C TRP A 87 -8.29 3.69 -27.31
N ASP A 88 -7.26 3.96 -26.53
CA ASP A 88 -6.07 4.63 -27.00
C ASP A 88 -5.07 3.59 -27.54
N SER A 89 -4.75 3.69 -28.83
CA SER A 89 -3.80 2.82 -29.50
C SER A 89 -2.37 2.95 -28.99
N ASP A 90 -2.01 4.14 -28.48
CA ASP A 90 -0.65 4.44 -28.04
C ASP A 90 -0.39 3.86 -26.65
N SER A 91 -1.34 4.03 -25.72
CA SER A 91 -1.26 3.46 -24.37
C SER A 91 -1.79 2.04 -24.24
N ALA A 92 -2.38 1.48 -25.30
CA ALA A 92 -3.05 0.18 -25.33
C ALA A 92 -4.03 -0.01 -24.16
N SER A 93 -4.80 1.03 -23.86
CA SER A 93 -5.71 1.07 -22.71
C SER A 93 -6.96 1.88 -22.99
N CYS A 94 -8.05 1.58 -22.27
CA CYS A 94 -9.30 2.31 -22.30
C CYS A 94 -9.24 3.51 -21.35
N PHE A 95 -9.27 4.74 -21.89
CA PHE A 95 -9.25 5.95 -21.06
C PHE A 95 -10.64 6.22 -20.47
N LEU A 96 -10.76 6.14 -19.14
CA LEU A 96 -12.04 6.30 -18.43
C LEU A 96 -12.37 7.77 -18.13
N GLY A 97 -11.36 8.64 -18.01
CA GLY A 97 -11.52 10.07 -17.81
C GLY A 97 -10.62 10.70 -16.76
N ASP A 98 -11.02 11.89 -16.34
CA ASP A 98 -10.26 12.77 -15.45
C ASP A 98 -10.88 12.85 -14.05
N ILE A 99 -10.02 12.81 -13.04
CA ILE A 99 -10.37 13.03 -11.64
C ILE A 99 -9.52 14.20 -11.12
N ILE A 100 -10.16 15.17 -10.47
CA ILE A 100 -9.50 16.32 -9.86
C ILE A 100 -9.82 16.33 -8.37
N ILE A 101 -8.81 16.25 -7.52
CA ILE A 101 -8.96 16.20 -6.06
C ILE A 101 -8.32 17.43 -5.42
N ASN A 102 -9.08 18.09 -4.54
CA ASN A 102 -8.57 19.17 -3.71
C ASN A 102 -7.87 18.63 -2.47
N VAL A 103 -6.53 18.74 -2.44
CA VAL A 103 -5.71 18.15 -1.38
C VAL A 103 -5.93 18.81 -0.02
N LYS A 104 -6.10 20.14 0.01
CA LYS A 104 -6.30 20.88 1.24
C LYS A 104 -7.61 20.47 1.92
N ARG A 105 -8.69 20.32 1.14
CA ARG A 105 -9.98 19.89 1.67
C ARG A 105 -9.97 18.45 2.16
N ALA A 106 -9.30 17.56 1.45
CA ALA A 106 -9.12 16.18 1.92
C ALA A 106 -8.36 16.15 3.27
N GLN A 107 -7.41 17.06 3.50
CA GLN A 107 -6.73 17.17 4.80
C GLN A 107 -7.67 17.67 5.90
N GLU A 108 -8.47 18.70 5.61
CA GLU A 108 -9.46 19.25 6.56
C GLU A 108 -10.52 18.19 6.92
N GLN A 109 -11.04 17.47 5.93
CA GLN A 109 -12.01 16.36 6.12
C GLN A 109 -11.41 15.21 6.91
N ALA A 110 -10.17 14.80 6.60
CA ALA A 110 -9.48 13.75 7.35
C ALA A 110 -9.36 14.12 8.84
N GLN A 111 -9.07 15.39 9.15
CA GLN A 111 -9.01 15.88 10.53
C GLN A 111 -10.39 15.91 11.19
N GLU A 112 -11.42 16.38 10.49
CA GLU A 112 -12.80 16.46 10.99
C GLU A 112 -13.38 15.07 11.30
N TYR A 113 -13.19 14.11 10.40
CA TYR A 113 -13.69 12.75 10.53
C TYR A 113 -12.76 11.83 11.36
N GLY A 114 -11.58 12.31 11.76
CA GLY A 114 -10.65 11.57 12.62
C GLY A 114 -9.97 10.39 11.92
N HIS A 115 -9.65 10.52 10.63
CA HIS A 115 -9.00 9.49 9.82
C HIS A 115 -7.73 10.03 9.13
N SER A 116 -6.93 9.15 8.52
CA SER A 116 -5.70 9.57 7.85
C SER A 116 -6.01 10.32 6.55
N VAL A 117 -5.14 11.28 6.18
CA VAL A 117 -5.23 11.98 4.89
C VAL A 117 -5.23 10.99 3.72
N PHE A 118 -4.44 9.94 3.84
CA PHE A 118 -4.42 8.87 2.84
C PHE A 118 -5.77 8.17 2.69
N ARG A 119 -6.47 7.91 3.80
CA ARG A 119 -7.79 7.29 3.76
C ARG A 119 -8.82 8.18 3.05
N GLU A 120 -8.82 9.47 3.37
CA GLU A 120 -9.73 10.44 2.75
C GLU A 120 -9.44 10.60 1.25
N MET A 121 -8.17 10.78 0.89
CA MET A 121 -7.74 10.88 -0.51
C MET A 121 -8.10 9.64 -1.32
N SER A 122 -7.94 8.45 -0.76
CA SER A 122 -8.31 7.20 -1.44
C SER A 122 -9.83 7.06 -1.55
N TYR A 123 -10.59 7.50 -0.54
CA TYR A 123 -12.05 7.53 -0.63
C TYR A 123 -12.52 8.45 -1.77
N LEU A 124 -12.05 9.70 -1.81
CA LEU A 124 -12.39 10.66 -2.88
C LEU A 124 -11.98 10.14 -4.26
N PHE A 125 -10.83 9.49 -4.34
CA PHE A 125 -10.34 8.89 -5.59
C PHE A 125 -11.20 7.69 -6.03
N VAL A 126 -11.46 6.73 -5.14
CA VAL A 126 -12.30 5.56 -5.41
C VAL A 126 -13.71 5.99 -5.82
N HIS A 127 -14.27 6.97 -5.11
CA HIS A 127 -15.56 7.59 -5.44
C HIS A 127 -15.56 8.15 -6.86
N GLY A 128 -14.52 8.93 -7.21
CA GLY A 128 -14.37 9.46 -8.57
C GLY A 128 -14.23 8.37 -9.64
N VAL A 129 -13.48 7.31 -9.38
CA VAL A 129 -13.31 6.17 -10.30
C VAL A 129 -14.64 5.47 -10.55
N PHE A 130 -15.47 5.25 -9.53
CA PHE A 130 -16.78 4.62 -9.72
C PHE A 130 -17.71 5.49 -10.58
N HIS A 131 -17.63 6.82 -10.46
CA HIS A 131 -18.31 7.71 -11.41
C HIS A 131 -17.79 7.58 -12.85
N LEU A 132 -16.48 7.40 -13.05
CA LEU A 132 -15.94 7.16 -14.39
C LEU A 132 -16.38 5.79 -14.98
N ILE A 133 -16.62 4.79 -14.12
CA ILE A 133 -17.06 3.45 -14.53
C ILE A 133 -18.55 3.42 -14.96
N GLY A 134 -19.33 4.42 -14.53
CA GLY A 134 -20.75 4.56 -14.88
C GLY A 134 -21.71 4.49 -13.68
N TYR A 135 -21.21 4.44 -12.45
CA TYR A 135 -22.07 4.56 -11.28
C TYR A 135 -22.58 5.99 -11.13
N ASP A 136 -23.88 6.14 -10.90
CA ASP A 136 -24.48 7.37 -10.43
C ASP A 136 -25.05 7.18 -9.01
N HIS A 137 -25.51 8.27 -8.41
CA HIS A 137 -26.08 8.29 -7.07
C HIS A 137 -27.39 9.07 -7.07
N LEU A 138 -28.14 9.01 -8.18
CA LEU A 138 -29.39 9.75 -8.38
C LEU A 138 -30.54 9.16 -7.56
N SER A 139 -30.51 7.84 -7.30
CA SER A 139 -31.46 7.14 -6.43
C SER A 139 -30.80 6.60 -5.15
N LYS A 140 -31.62 6.21 -4.16
CA LYS A 140 -31.13 5.59 -2.93
C LYS A 140 -30.59 4.18 -3.17
N GLU A 141 -31.18 3.44 -4.11
CA GLU A 141 -30.69 2.13 -4.51
C GLU A 141 -29.30 2.24 -5.16
N ASP A 142 -29.11 3.17 -6.10
CA ASP A 142 -27.84 3.39 -6.80
C ASP A 142 -26.74 3.86 -5.83
N GLN A 143 -27.10 4.76 -4.90
CA GLN A 143 -26.20 5.18 -3.83
C GLN A 143 -25.77 4.00 -2.94
N SER A 144 -26.68 3.09 -2.60
CA SER A 144 -26.33 1.91 -1.78
C SER A 144 -25.46 0.92 -2.54
N ALA A 145 -25.68 0.75 -3.84
CA ALA A 145 -24.87 -0.11 -4.69
C ALA A 145 -23.44 0.42 -4.81
N MET A 146 -23.28 1.71 -5.12
CA MET A 146 -21.98 2.38 -5.20
C MET A 146 -21.22 2.28 -3.88
N ARG A 147 -21.87 2.57 -2.74
CA ARG A 147 -21.25 2.46 -1.41
C ARG A 147 -20.71 1.07 -1.10
N LYS A 148 -21.43 0.02 -1.49
CA LYS A 148 -20.98 -1.35 -1.28
C LYS A 148 -19.68 -1.63 -2.04
N GLN A 149 -19.55 -1.10 -3.26
CA GLN A 149 -18.36 -1.26 -4.08
C GLN A 149 -17.20 -0.38 -3.61
N GLU A 150 -17.49 0.86 -3.19
CA GLU A 150 -16.53 1.74 -2.55
C GLU A 150 -15.92 1.08 -1.30
N GLU A 151 -16.75 0.53 -0.42
CA GLU A 151 -16.27 -0.19 0.76
C GLU A 151 -15.42 -1.42 0.40
N ALA A 152 -15.81 -2.18 -0.62
CA ALA A 152 -15.07 -3.35 -1.07
C ALA A 152 -13.71 -2.96 -1.68
N ALA A 153 -13.69 -1.93 -2.53
CA ALA A 153 -12.48 -1.42 -3.15
C ALA A 153 -11.52 -0.83 -2.11
N LEU A 154 -12.04 -0.04 -1.15
CA LEU A 154 -11.24 0.49 -0.06
C LEU A 154 -10.71 -0.63 0.85
N LYS A 155 -11.52 -1.63 1.20
CA LYS A 155 -11.03 -2.79 1.96
C LYS A 155 -9.91 -3.54 1.24
N PHE A 156 -9.99 -3.65 -0.08
CA PHE A 156 -8.96 -4.30 -0.88
C PHE A 156 -7.71 -3.42 -1.00
N ALA A 157 -7.88 -2.12 -1.22
CA ALA A 157 -6.80 -1.14 -1.32
C ALA A 157 -6.05 -0.93 0.00
N PHE A 158 -6.76 -0.96 1.13
CA PHE A 158 -6.20 -0.83 2.47
C PHE A 158 -5.93 -2.18 3.16
N LYS A 159 -6.07 -3.31 2.45
CA LYS A 159 -5.73 -4.61 3.02
C LYS A 159 -4.29 -4.63 3.51
N ASP A 160 -3.40 -3.97 2.77
CA ASP A 160 -2.00 -3.81 3.16
C ASP A 160 -1.85 -2.80 4.32
N GLU A 161 -2.55 -1.65 4.32
CA GLU A 161 -2.44 -0.68 5.43
C GLU A 161 -2.97 -1.23 6.77
N THR A 162 -4.06 -2.01 6.74
CA THR A 162 -4.63 -2.65 7.93
C THR A 162 -3.76 -3.81 8.43
N LEU A 163 -3.20 -4.60 7.51
CA LEU A 163 -2.24 -5.65 7.84
C LEU A 163 -0.94 -5.06 8.40
N ASP A 164 -0.40 -4.02 7.78
CA ASP A 164 0.81 -3.33 8.22
C ASP A 164 0.62 -2.74 9.61
N ALA A 165 -0.49 -2.05 9.86
CA ALA A 165 -0.81 -1.53 11.19
C ALA A 165 -0.88 -2.65 12.24
N ALA A 166 -1.50 -3.79 11.90
CA ALA A 166 -1.57 -4.96 12.78
C ALA A 166 -0.19 -5.61 13.02
N LEU A 167 0.66 -5.69 11.99
CA LEU A 167 2.02 -6.23 12.09
C LEU A 167 2.93 -5.32 12.90
N LEU A 168 2.89 -4.00 12.65
CA LEU A 168 3.62 -2.99 13.42
C LEU A 168 3.19 -3.02 14.89
N GLN A 169 1.89 -3.15 15.16
CA GLN A 169 1.38 -3.29 16.52
C GLN A 169 1.87 -4.60 17.16
N SER A 170 1.82 -5.72 16.44
CA SER A 170 2.34 -7.01 16.91
C SER A 170 3.83 -6.95 17.23
N ALA A 171 4.63 -6.23 16.43
CA ALA A 171 6.05 -6.01 16.68
C ALA A 171 6.27 -5.14 17.93
N ARG A 172 5.48 -4.08 18.14
CA ARG A 172 5.52 -3.25 19.36
C ARG A 172 5.17 -4.05 20.61
N ASP A 173 4.20 -4.95 20.52
CA ASP A 173 3.82 -5.81 21.63
C ASP A 173 4.88 -6.87 21.91
N ALA A 174 5.45 -7.48 20.88
CA ALA A 174 6.56 -8.44 21.02
C ALA A 174 7.78 -7.82 21.70
N ARG A 175 8.10 -6.56 21.37
CA ARG A 175 9.21 -5.78 21.96
C ARG A 175 9.13 -5.71 23.48
N LYS A 176 7.92 -5.71 24.08
CA LYS A 176 7.74 -5.66 25.54
C LYS A 176 8.32 -6.89 26.25
N MET A 177 8.52 -7.99 25.53
CA MET A 177 9.08 -9.24 26.04
C MET A 177 10.60 -9.35 25.89
N ALA A 178 11.26 -8.33 25.33
CA ALA A 178 12.71 -8.35 25.10
C ALA A 178 13.51 -8.50 26.40
N TYR A 179 14.53 -9.36 26.36
CA TYR A 179 15.50 -9.52 27.45
C TYR A 179 16.78 -8.77 27.10
N VAL A 180 16.93 -7.54 27.60
CA VAL A 180 18.00 -6.61 27.20
C VAL A 180 18.67 -5.88 28.37
N PRO A 181 19.17 -6.59 29.40
CA PRO A 181 19.73 -5.94 30.58
C PRO A 181 21.06 -5.20 30.30
N TYR A 182 21.71 -5.43 29.16
CA TYR A 182 23.00 -4.83 28.84
C TYR A 182 22.84 -3.58 27.98
N SER A 183 22.12 -3.67 26.85
CA SER A 183 21.93 -2.50 25.98
C SER A 183 20.78 -1.58 26.40
N ASN A 184 19.79 -2.11 27.12
CA ASN A 184 18.49 -1.46 27.35
C ASN A 184 17.76 -1.06 26.05
N TYR A 185 18.15 -1.63 24.91
CA TYR A 185 17.56 -1.34 23.60
C TYR A 185 16.63 -2.47 23.17
N ARG A 186 15.33 -2.29 23.44
CA ARG A 186 14.30 -3.29 23.16
C ARG A 186 13.90 -3.26 21.69
N VAL A 187 13.95 -4.42 21.04
CA VAL A 187 13.50 -4.63 19.67
C VAL A 187 12.49 -5.77 19.64
N GLY A 188 11.37 -5.56 18.95
CA GLY A 188 10.38 -6.59 18.63
C GLY A 188 10.22 -6.74 17.14
N ALA A 189 9.84 -7.93 16.70
CA ALA A 189 9.57 -8.24 15.31
C ALA A 189 8.28 -9.06 15.17
N ALA A 190 7.56 -8.87 14.06
CA ALA A 190 6.41 -9.67 13.66
C ALA A 190 6.57 -10.07 12.18
N LEU A 191 6.61 -11.38 11.93
CA LEU A 191 6.80 -11.98 10.62
C LEU A 191 5.47 -12.50 10.08
N PHE A 192 5.08 -12.05 8.90
CA PHE A 192 3.88 -12.49 8.21
C PHE A 192 4.21 -13.57 7.18
N CYS A 193 3.52 -14.72 7.31
CA CYS A 193 3.66 -15.86 6.41
C CYS A 193 2.63 -15.79 5.28
N GLU A 194 2.90 -16.45 4.15
CA GLU A 194 1.96 -16.51 3.02
C GLU A 194 0.60 -17.13 3.38
N ASP A 195 0.56 -18.01 4.39
CA ASP A 195 -0.66 -18.68 4.84
C ASP A 195 -1.52 -17.84 5.80
N GLY A 196 -1.09 -16.60 6.10
CA GLY A 196 -1.76 -15.69 7.01
C GLY A 196 -1.28 -15.75 8.46
N THR A 197 -0.35 -16.65 8.80
CA THR A 197 0.17 -16.77 10.17
C THR A 197 1.12 -15.61 10.50
N VAL A 198 1.01 -15.06 11.72
CA VAL A 198 1.93 -14.03 12.25
C VAL A 198 2.79 -14.62 13.38
N LEU A 199 4.10 -14.58 13.22
CA LEU A 199 5.06 -15.04 14.23
C LEU A 199 5.87 -13.89 14.78
N THR A 200 5.80 -13.72 16.10
CA THR A 200 6.51 -12.65 16.81
C THR A 200 7.82 -13.11 17.42
N GLY A 201 8.75 -12.17 17.55
CA GLY A 201 10.05 -12.34 18.20
C GLY A 201 10.52 -11.07 18.89
N CYS A 202 11.46 -11.20 19.82
CA CYS A 202 12.13 -10.08 20.47
C CYS A 202 13.62 -10.39 20.61
N ASN A 203 14.44 -9.36 20.84
CA ASN A 203 15.85 -9.57 21.09
C ASN A 203 16.09 -10.13 22.50
N VAL A 204 17.04 -11.07 22.58
CA VAL A 204 17.42 -11.77 23.80
C VAL A 204 18.94 -11.70 23.91
N GLU A 205 19.41 -10.93 24.87
CA GLU A 205 20.83 -10.74 25.13
C GLU A 205 21.40 -11.84 26.03
N ASN A 206 22.72 -11.94 26.02
CA ASN A 206 23.46 -12.83 26.89
C ASN A 206 24.70 -12.11 27.45
N ALA A 207 25.22 -12.54 28.60
CA ALA A 207 26.46 -12.00 29.15
C ALA A 207 27.65 -12.18 28.19
N SER A 208 27.66 -13.28 27.44
CA SER A 208 28.53 -13.43 26.27
C SER A 208 27.84 -12.81 25.06
N PHE A 209 28.21 -11.58 24.71
CA PHE A 209 27.51 -10.79 23.69
C PHE A 209 27.41 -11.46 22.31
N GLY A 210 28.34 -12.35 21.97
CA GLY A 210 28.29 -13.12 20.72
C GLY A 210 27.10 -14.09 20.63
N LEU A 211 26.46 -14.41 21.77
CA LEU A 211 25.29 -15.28 21.86
C LEU A 211 23.96 -14.51 21.80
N THR A 212 23.99 -13.18 21.68
CA THR A 212 22.78 -12.36 21.57
C THR A 212 22.02 -12.66 20.29
N ASN A 213 20.71 -12.86 20.42
CA ASN A 213 19.81 -13.07 19.28
C ASN A 213 18.92 -11.84 19.05
N CYS A 214 18.78 -11.44 17.78
CA CYS A 214 17.98 -10.30 17.37
C CYS A 214 16.49 -10.69 17.25
N ALA A 215 15.60 -9.72 17.28
CA ALA A 215 14.15 -9.94 17.22
C ALA A 215 13.71 -10.62 15.92
N GLU A 216 14.28 -10.19 14.81
CA GLU A 216 14.01 -10.70 13.47
C GLU A 216 14.39 -12.18 13.37
N ARG A 217 15.59 -12.53 13.84
CA ARG A 217 16.07 -13.92 13.91
C ARG A 217 15.19 -14.76 14.83
N THR A 218 14.79 -14.24 15.99
CA THR A 218 13.84 -14.94 16.87
C THR A 218 12.51 -15.25 16.16
N ALA A 219 11.93 -14.28 15.45
CA ALA A 219 10.67 -14.48 14.72
C ALA A 219 10.82 -15.52 13.59
N ILE A 220 11.91 -15.43 12.81
CA ILE A 220 12.19 -16.35 11.70
C ILE A 220 12.46 -17.76 12.20
N PHE A 221 13.31 -17.94 13.21
CA PHE A 221 13.61 -19.27 13.76
C PHE A 221 12.36 -19.92 14.36
N LYS A 222 11.50 -19.13 15.00
CA LYS A 222 10.19 -19.60 15.46
C LYS A 222 9.32 -20.08 14.30
N ALA A 223 9.21 -19.29 13.23
CA ALA A 223 8.43 -19.66 12.05
C ALA A 223 8.93 -20.95 11.40
N ILE A 224 10.26 -21.06 11.19
CA ILE A 224 10.90 -22.25 10.64
C ILE A 224 10.65 -23.47 11.52
N SER A 225 10.77 -23.33 12.85
CA SER A 225 10.53 -24.43 13.79
C SER A 225 9.07 -24.93 13.77
N GLN A 226 8.14 -24.11 13.27
CA GLN A 226 6.72 -24.44 13.10
C GLN A 226 6.37 -24.86 11.67
N GLY A 227 7.37 -25.09 10.81
CA GLY A 227 7.19 -25.54 9.43
C GLY A 227 6.94 -24.44 8.41
N GLN A 228 6.93 -23.17 8.84
CA GLN A 228 6.74 -22.02 7.94
C GLN A 228 8.07 -21.64 7.26
N LYS A 229 8.07 -21.59 5.94
CA LYS A 229 9.26 -21.25 5.12
C LYS A 229 9.03 -20.18 4.07
N LYS A 230 7.80 -19.66 3.96
CA LYS A 230 7.41 -18.65 2.98
C LYS A 230 6.87 -17.42 3.69
N PHE A 231 7.52 -16.29 3.45
CA PHE A 231 7.28 -15.05 4.18
C PHE A 231 7.08 -13.90 3.20
N THR A 232 6.17 -13.00 3.54
CA THR A 232 5.81 -11.87 2.67
C THR A 232 6.25 -10.53 3.26
N THR A 233 6.15 -10.36 4.58
CA THR A 233 6.47 -9.09 5.26
C THR A 233 7.00 -9.32 6.66
N ILE A 234 7.95 -8.50 7.09
CA ILE A 234 8.38 -8.42 8.49
C ILE A 234 8.26 -6.98 9.00
N ALA A 235 7.65 -6.80 10.16
CA ALA A 235 7.61 -5.54 10.89
C ALA A 235 8.58 -5.57 12.07
N ILE A 236 9.33 -4.50 12.29
CA ILE A 236 10.34 -4.38 13.35
C ILE A 236 10.09 -3.09 14.15
N ALA A 237 10.05 -3.18 15.47
CA ALA A 237 9.72 -2.07 16.36
C ALA A 237 10.77 -1.86 17.44
N ALA A 238 11.14 -0.59 17.70
CA ALA A 238 11.98 -0.18 18.82
C ALA A 238 11.43 1.08 19.51
N ASP A 239 12.04 1.48 20.64
CA ASP A 239 11.57 2.63 21.43
C ASP A 239 12.08 3.98 20.88
N GLN A 240 13.35 4.07 20.48
CA GLN A 240 14.02 5.37 20.33
C GLN A 240 14.41 5.68 18.89
N THR A 241 15.08 4.76 18.22
CA THR A 241 15.65 4.95 16.88
C THR A 241 15.15 3.87 15.94
N ALA A 242 15.28 4.13 14.62
CA ALA A 242 14.85 3.19 13.59
C ALA A 242 15.58 1.83 13.75
N PRO A 243 14.86 0.72 14.00
CA PRO A 243 15.46 -0.60 14.21
C PRO A 243 15.73 -1.30 12.88
N TRP A 244 16.59 -0.70 12.04
CA TRP A 244 16.99 -1.33 10.79
C TRP A 244 17.70 -2.67 11.05
N PRO A 245 17.36 -3.74 10.31
CA PRO A 245 17.88 -5.07 10.61
C PRO A 245 19.38 -5.11 10.39
N CYS A 246 20.10 -5.78 11.30
CA CYS A 246 21.56 -5.93 11.20
C CYS A 246 21.95 -6.89 10.06
N GLY A 247 23.21 -6.88 9.65
CA GLY A 247 23.70 -7.71 8.54
C GLY A 247 23.40 -9.21 8.71
N ALA A 248 23.51 -9.73 9.95
CA ALA A 248 23.17 -11.11 10.25
C ALA A 248 21.69 -11.42 10.05
N CYS A 249 20.79 -10.52 10.49
CA CYS A 249 19.35 -10.67 10.25
C CYS A 249 19.02 -10.60 8.77
N ARG A 250 19.64 -9.68 8.02
CA ARG A 250 19.44 -9.56 6.57
C ARG A 250 19.80 -10.86 5.85
N GLN A 251 20.95 -11.45 6.19
CA GLN A 251 21.39 -12.70 5.59
C GLN A 251 20.46 -13.88 5.93
N VAL A 252 20.00 -13.97 7.19
CA VAL A 252 19.03 -15.00 7.60
C VAL A 252 17.70 -14.83 6.86
N MET A 253 17.21 -13.59 6.71
CA MET A 253 15.98 -13.32 5.94
C MET A 253 16.16 -13.69 4.46
N ALA A 254 17.33 -13.40 3.89
CA ALA A 254 17.59 -13.58 2.47
C ALA A 254 17.54 -15.06 2.06
N GLU A 255 17.97 -15.96 2.94
CA GLU A 255 17.87 -17.42 2.74
C GLU A 255 16.45 -17.89 2.40
N PHE A 256 15.43 -17.26 3.00
CA PHE A 256 14.03 -17.70 2.87
C PHE A 256 13.17 -16.77 2.00
N ALA A 257 13.46 -15.48 1.99
CA ALA A 257 12.69 -14.47 1.27
C ALA A 257 13.59 -13.31 0.81
N PRO A 258 14.30 -13.44 -0.33
CA PRO A 258 15.22 -12.42 -0.85
C PRO A 258 14.57 -11.06 -1.12
N THR A 259 13.27 -11.06 -1.45
CA THR A 259 12.47 -9.85 -1.73
C THR A 259 11.53 -9.51 -0.57
N LEU A 260 11.82 -9.99 0.64
CA LEU A 260 10.99 -9.76 1.82
C LEU A 260 10.76 -8.26 2.03
N ARG A 261 9.50 -7.89 2.22
CA ARG A 261 9.11 -6.53 2.55
C ARG A 261 9.39 -6.24 4.03
N VAL A 262 10.04 -5.11 4.32
CA VAL A 262 10.51 -4.75 5.67
C VAL A 262 9.89 -3.43 6.10
N LEU A 263 9.12 -3.48 7.18
CA LEU A 263 8.53 -2.33 7.85
C LEU A 263 9.28 -2.07 9.16
N VAL A 264 9.64 -0.82 9.43
CA VAL A 264 10.28 -0.42 10.68
C VAL A 264 9.49 0.68 11.37
N THR A 265 9.38 0.63 12.69
CA THR A 265 8.75 1.68 13.48
C THR A 265 9.49 1.97 14.78
N TRP A 266 9.48 3.22 15.20
CA TRP A 266 10.12 3.67 16.44
C TRP A 266 9.45 4.93 16.99
N GLY A 267 9.80 5.29 18.23
CA GLY A 267 9.28 6.46 18.92
C GLY A 267 7.76 6.47 18.98
N ASP A 268 7.19 7.67 18.80
CA ASP A 268 5.75 7.93 18.89
C ASP A 268 4.97 7.57 17.61
N GLY A 269 5.51 6.66 16.77
CA GLY A 269 4.81 6.15 15.60
C GLY A 269 5.44 6.50 14.26
N GLN A 270 6.74 6.80 14.21
CA GLN A 270 7.47 6.90 12.93
C GLN A 270 7.45 5.54 12.23
N VAL A 271 7.27 5.52 10.92
CA VAL A 271 7.24 4.30 10.11
C VAL A 271 8.02 4.51 8.83
N GLU A 272 8.90 3.57 8.52
CA GLU A 272 9.60 3.50 7.22
C GLU A 272 9.49 2.08 6.65
N GLU A 273 9.66 1.98 5.34
CA GLU A 273 9.46 0.76 4.57
C GLU A 273 10.55 0.60 3.51
N THR A 274 11.00 -0.64 3.29
CA THR A 274 11.89 -1.02 2.21
C THR A 274 11.73 -2.50 1.89
N THR A 275 12.57 -3.03 1.01
CA THR A 275 12.65 -4.46 0.68
C THR A 275 14.05 -5.00 0.97
N LEU A 276 14.13 -6.31 1.19
CA LEU A 276 15.38 -6.95 1.61
C LEU A 276 16.48 -6.89 0.54
N ASP A 277 16.12 -6.97 -0.74
CA ASP A 277 17.04 -6.83 -1.88
C ASP A 277 17.71 -5.44 -1.92
N ARG A 278 17.01 -4.40 -1.45
CA ARG A 278 17.59 -3.05 -1.27
C ARG A 278 18.51 -2.97 -0.06
N LEU A 279 18.19 -3.72 1.01
CA LEU A 279 18.99 -3.76 2.24
C LEU A 279 20.22 -4.67 2.13
N LEU A 280 20.20 -5.68 1.27
CA LEU A 280 21.29 -6.64 1.05
C LEU A 280 21.44 -6.94 -0.45
N PRO A 281 21.91 -5.96 -1.25
CA PRO A 281 22.16 -6.19 -2.66
C PRO A 281 23.29 -7.20 -2.86
N HIS A 282 23.22 -7.98 -3.94
CA HIS A 282 24.20 -9.01 -4.28
C HIS A 282 24.47 -10.01 -3.13
N SER A 283 23.40 -10.43 -2.44
CA SER A 283 23.48 -11.33 -1.30
C SER A 283 24.16 -12.65 -1.64
N PHE A 284 24.94 -13.15 -0.68
CA PHE A 284 25.60 -14.45 -0.78
C PHE A 284 24.58 -15.57 -0.51
N PHE A 285 24.54 -16.61 -1.35
CA PHE A 285 23.67 -17.77 -1.17
C PHE A 285 24.43 -19.10 -1.12
N SER A 286 25.53 -19.22 -1.85
CA SER A 286 26.35 -20.43 -1.87
C SER A 286 27.77 -20.12 -2.29
N PHE A 287 28.73 -20.90 -1.78
CA PHE A 287 30.05 -20.95 -2.39
C PHE A 287 29.91 -21.64 -3.74
N GLN A 288 30.43 -21.03 -4.81
CA GLN A 288 30.69 -21.77 -6.03
C GLN A 288 31.87 -22.69 -5.71
N GLU A 289 31.68 -24.01 -5.81
CA GLU A 289 32.82 -24.93 -5.79
C GLU A 289 33.65 -24.63 -7.04
N ASP A 290 34.88 -24.16 -6.84
CA ASP A 290 35.86 -24.12 -7.91
C ASP A 290 36.05 -25.57 -8.38
N ALA A 291 35.69 -25.84 -9.64
CA ALA A 291 35.90 -27.12 -10.30
C ALA A 291 37.40 -27.36 -10.50
N HIS A 292 38.12 -27.68 -9.42
CA HIS A 292 39.52 -28.10 -9.45
C HIS A 292 39.65 -29.54 -8.98
N ASP A 293 40.03 -30.37 -9.95
CA ASP A 293 40.68 -31.68 -9.85
C ASP A 293 39.84 -32.92 -9.45
N THR A 294 39.21 -33.50 -10.47
CA THR A 294 39.26 -34.96 -10.66
C THR A 294 39.80 -35.25 -12.06
N LYS A 295 41.12 -35.15 -12.25
CA LYS A 295 41.81 -35.97 -13.23
C LYS A 295 42.17 -37.31 -12.57
N HIS A 296 41.64 -38.36 -13.17
CA HIS A 296 42.08 -39.75 -13.02
C HIS A 296 43.59 -39.91 -13.17
#